data_AF-A0A3A0E2I8-F1
#
_entry.id   AF-A0A3A0E2I8-F1
#
_cell.length_a   1.000
_cell.length_b   1.000
_cell.length_c   1.000
_cell.angle_alpha   90.00
_cell.angle_beta   90.00
_cell.angle_gamma   90.00
#
_symmetry.space_group_name_H-M   'P 1'
#
loop_
_entity.id
_entity.type
_entity.pdbx_description
1 polymer ?
#
loop_
_entity_poly.entity_id
_entity_poly.type
_entity_poly.pdbx_seq_one_letter_code
_entity_poly.pdbx_strand_id
1 'polypeptide(L)'
;MRFPPVKKPLPEKDIDRPLGLDGRRQDRHGPRFPLRRGQLAMMLCGLAVVGASAAIALRESPFRTPPQVVVSTPATATAAAEGPREAPAAYPPRDGAGGGGPSIIRVEPPADSPAGAAAGGGVIVVRDPSALGQDLRVAHLPDRALIEDTGIGPLPMRAADGRRPFDVYARPWSGTRGAKVAIVIGGLGVSQTGTQAALATLPPEVTLAFASGGNSLDRWMQAARRQGHEIVMQVPLEPFDYPQVDPGRNTLTVDAAPAENRDRLHWALSRITNYTGVMNYMGGRFVTDEAAMAPFFAELGQRGLMYLDDGSSAKSLAPEMALRQRVPYAAADLAIDGERDRGAILKRLDDAERAARASGQAIAIGSAFDVTVDAVARWVGEAKQRGIEIVPVSALARDPERG
;
A
#
# COMPACT_ATOMS: atom_id res chain seq x y z
N MET A 1 -20.07 83.95 7.74
CA MET A 1 -18.99 84.93 7.46
C MET A 1 -18.15 85.13 8.71
N ARG A 2 -16.84 85.39 8.54
CA ARG A 2 -15.85 85.88 9.54
C ARG A 2 -15.44 84.98 10.75
N PHE A 3 -14.21 84.47 10.62
CA PHE A 3 -13.17 84.21 11.64
C PHE A 3 -12.44 85.52 12.06
N PRO A 4 -11.38 85.51 12.92
CA PRO A 4 -11.01 84.59 14.02
C PRO A 4 -11.09 85.40 15.35
N PRO A 5 -10.05 85.85 16.12
CA PRO A 5 -8.60 85.51 16.32
C PRO A 5 -8.42 84.59 17.58
N VAL A 6 -7.26 84.26 18.18
CA VAL A 6 -5.83 84.68 18.06
C VAL A 6 -4.92 83.43 17.86
N LYS A 7 -3.75 83.32 18.51
CA LYS A 7 -2.71 82.27 18.38
C LYS A 7 -1.80 82.18 19.63
N LYS A 8 -1.28 80.97 19.90
CA LYS A 8 0.09 80.63 20.41
C LYS A 8 0.46 81.02 21.88
N PRO A 9 1.48 80.37 22.52
CA PRO A 9 2.65 79.69 21.93
C PRO A 9 2.98 78.25 22.38
N LEU A 10 4.01 77.71 21.72
CA LEU A 10 4.88 76.57 22.04
C LEU A 10 6.33 77.05 21.79
N PRO A 11 7.40 76.37 22.24
CA PRO A 11 7.53 75.31 23.25
C PRO A 11 8.51 75.70 24.38
N GLU A 12 8.77 74.81 25.34
CA GLU A 12 9.98 74.89 26.19
C GLU A 12 10.74 73.56 26.15
N LYS A 13 12.07 73.61 26.30
CA LYS A 13 13.01 72.57 25.86
C LYS A 13 13.64 71.81 27.03
N ASP A 14 13.99 70.55 26.77
CA ASP A 14 14.63 69.58 27.67
C ASP A 14 16.11 69.89 28.03
N ILE A 15 16.47 71.16 28.20
CA ILE A 15 17.87 71.63 28.24
C ILE A 15 18.25 72.30 29.58
N ASP A 16 17.28 72.79 30.36
CA ASP A 16 17.52 73.63 31.55
C ASP A 16 17.33 72.89 32.90
N ARG A 17 17.80 71.65 33.02
CA ARG A 17 17.93 70.95 34.32
C ARG A 17 19.36 70.49 34.60
N PRO A 18 20.02 71.02 35.66
CA PRO A 18 21.40 70.66 35.98
C PRO A 18 21.52 69.24 36.55
N LEU A 19 22.70 68.65 36.34
CA LEU A 19 23.00 67.25 36.66
C LEU A 19 23.73 67.12 38.01
N GLY A 20 23.19 66.33 38.94
CA GLY A 20 23.86 65.92 40.18
C GLY A 20 23.47 66.73 41.43
N LEU A 21 23.51 66.04 42.58
CA LEU A 21 23.01 66.45 43.91
C LEU A 21 21.46 66.48 44.04
N ASP A 22 20.83 65.94 45.08
CA ASP A 22 21.24 64.85 46.00
C ASP A 22 20.02 64.36 46.79
N GLY A 23 20.15 63.27 47.56
CA GLY A 23 19.28 63.02 48.72
C GLY A 23 18.26 61.88 48.61
N ARG A 24 18.69 60.68 49.03
CA ARG A 24 17.76 59.63 49.48
C ARG A 24 16.93 60.13 50.68
N ARG A 25 15.60 60.12 50.56
CA ARG A 25 14.69 59.90 51.70
C ARG A 25 13.76 58.73 51.40
N GLN A 26 13.51 57.93 52.43
CA GLN A 26 13.04 56.55 52.30
C GLN A 26 11.67 56.40 52.96
N ASP A 27 10.60 56.81 52.25
CA ASP A 27 9.24 56.65 52.75
C ASP A 27 8.69 55.25 52.45
N ARG A 28 8.69 54.39 53.47
CA ARG A 28 8.08 53.06 53.45
C ARG A 28 6.55 53.17 53.37
N HIS A 29 5.97 52.91 52.20
CA HIS A 29 4.56 52.56 52.06
C HIS A 29 4.44 51.11 51.56
N GLY A 30 3.93 50.22 52.41
CA GLY A 30 3.70 48.82 52.07
C GLY A 30 2.43 48.64 51.21
N PRO A 31 2.44 47.77 50.18
CA PRO A 31 1.31 47.63 49.28
C PRO A 31 0.19 46.79 49.90
N ARG A 32 -0.98 47.40 50.12
CA ARG A 32 -2.23 46.69 50.40
C ARG A 32 -2.95 46.38 49.09
N PHE A 33 -2.81 45.14 48.59
CA PHE A 33 -3.59 44.66 47.44
C PHE A 33 -4.96 44.11 47.89
N PRO A 34 -6.09 44.70 47.49
CA PRO A 34 -7.40 44.11 47.72
C PRO A 34 -7.66 42.99 46.70
N LEU A 35 -7.74 41.73 47.16
CA LEU A 35 -8.12 40.60 46.31
C LEU A 35 -9.53 40.81 45.72
N ARG A 36 -9.60 41.00 44.40
CA ARG A 36 -10.88 41.05 43.68
C ARG A 36 -11.47 39.64 43.62
N ARG A 37 -12.77 39.50 43.94
CA ARG A 37 -13.49 38.20 44.00
C ARG A 37 -13.30 37.30 42.77
N GLY A 38 -13.09 37.87 41.57
CA GLY A 38 -12.79 37.11 40.35
C GLY A 38 -11.47 36.33 40.37
N GLN A 39 -10.43 36.80 41.07
CA GLN A 39 -9.16 36.06 41.21
C GLN A 39 -9.33 34.82 42.10
N LEU A 40 -10.18 34.90 43.13
CA LEU A 40 -10.51 33.75 43.98
C LEU A 40 -11.26 32.66 43.19
N ALA A 41 -12.20 33.06 42.33
CA ALA A 41 -12.95 32.14 41.47
C ALA A 41 -12.03 31.43 40.45
N MET A 42 -11.11 32.17 39.81
CA MET A 42 -10.10 31.61 38.90
C MET A 42 -9.19 30.59 39.62
N MET A 43 -8.76 30.89 40.84
CA MET A 43 -7.91 29.99 41.63
C MET A 43 -8.65 28.72 42.05
N LEU A 44 -9.93 28.83 42.43
CA LEU A 44 -10.79 27.68 42.73
C LEU A 44 -11.03 26.77 41.51
N CYS A 45 -11.27 27.35 40.33
CA CYS A 45 -11.39 26.58 39.08
C CYS A 45 -10.08 25.84 38.74
N GLY A 46 -8.92 26.50 38.89
CA GLY A 46 -7.62 25.85 38.70
C GLY A 46 -7.40 24.66 39.66
N LEU A 47 -7.74 24.83 40.93
CA LEU A 47 -7.67 23.78 41.94
C LEU A 47 -8.60 22.59 41.65
N ALA A 48 -9.81 22.87 41.15
CA ALA A 48 -10.76 21.83 40.76
C ALA A 48 -10.27 20.99 39.56
N VAL A 49 -9.68 21.64 38.55
CA VAL A 49 -9.10 20.94 37.38
C VAL A 49 -7.93 20.05 37.81
N VAL A 50 -6.99 20.56 38.61
CA VAL A 50 -5.85 19.78 39.11
C VAL A 50 -6.30 18.60 39.98
N GLY A 51 -7.29 18.82 40.86
CA GLY A 51 -7.87 17.77 41.70
C GLY A 51 -8.54 16.66 40.89
N ALA A 52 -9.33 17.01 39.87
CA ALA A 52 -9.95 16.03 38.98
C ALA A 52 -8.92 15.23 38.17
N SER A 53 -7.88 15.89 37.64
CA SER A 53 -6.79 15.21 36.92
C SER A 53 -6.02 14.24 37.81
N ALA A 54 -5.70 14.62 39.05
CA ALA A 54 -5.03 13.75 40.01
C ALA A 54 -5.90 12.54 40.39
N ALA A 55 -7.21 12.73 40.61
CA ALA A 55 -8.14 11.66 40.94
C ALA A 55 -8.31 10.63 39.80
N ILE A 56 -8.19 11.06 38.53
CA ILE A 56 -8.20 10.15 37.38
C ILE A 56 -6.88 9.39 37.26
N ALA A 57 -5.73 10.08 37.41
CA ALA A 57 -4.40 9.47 37.31
C ALA A 57 -4.09 8.47 38.44
N LEU A 58 -4.66 8.66 39.63
CA LEU A 58 -4.48 7.78 40.79
C LEU A 58 -5.53 6.66 40.89
N ARG A 59 -6.48 6.58 39.95
CA ARG A 59 -7.48 5.51 39.95
C ARG A 59 -6.92 4.26 39.28
N GLU A 60 -6.83 3.18 40.04
CA GLU A 60 -6.45 1.87 39.51
C GLU A 60 -7.37 1.46 38.35
N SER A 61 -6.77 1.05 37.23
CA SER A 61 -7.48 0.70 36.01
C SER A 61 -8.08 -0.71 36.10
N PRO A 62 -9.42 -0.90 36.06
CA PRO A 62 -10.05 -2.19 36.30
C PRO A 62 -9.96 -3.18 35.11
N PHE A 63 -9.12 -2.92 34.11
CA PHE A 63 -9.04 -3.70 32.87
C PHE A 63 -7.64 -4.28 32.62
N ARG A 64 -7.27 -5.24 33.47
CA ARG A 64 -6.37 -6.34 33.10
C ARG A 64 -6.93 -7.65 33.66
N THR A 65 -7.89 -8.24 32.96
CA THR A 65 -8.14 -9.68 33.07
C THR A 65 -7.02 -10.37 32.30
N PRO A 66 -6.06 -11.07 32.94
CA PRO A 66 -5.08 -11.85 32.19
C PRO A 66 -5.81 -12.96 31.41
N PRO A 67 -5.40 -13.28 30.17
CA PRO A 67 -5.99 -14.39 29.44
C PRO A 67 -5.80 -15.68 30.22
N GLN A 68 -6.88 -16.44 30.40
CA GLN A 68 -6.79 -17.72 31.10
C GLN A 68 -5.97 -18.69 30.24
N VAL A 69 -4.87 -19.19 30.82
CA VAL A 69 -4.02 -20.20 30.18
C VAL A 69 -4.77 -21.53 30.20
N VAL A 70 -5.46 -21.84 29.11
CA VAL A 70 -6.11 -23.14 28.94
C VAL A 70 -5.02 -24.17 28.64
N VAL A 71 -4.50 -24.81 29.70
CA VAL A 71 -3.65 -25.98 29.57
C VAL A 71 -4.52 -27.16 29.18
N SER A 72 -4.59 -27.44 27.87
CA SER A 72 -5.18 -28.66 27.35
C SER A 72 -4.27 -29.85 27.67
N THR A 73 -4.42 -30.42 28.86
CA THR A 73 -3.84 -31.73 29.19
C THR A 73 -4.41 -32.76 28.21
N PRO A 74 -3.60 -33.45 27.39
CA PRO A 74 -4.10 -34.50 26.52
C PRO A 74 -4.59 -35.66 27.38
N ALA A 75 -5.90 -35.91 27.37
CA ALA A 75 -6.47 -37.10 27.99
C ALA A 75 -6.00 -38.33 27.19
N THR A 76 -5.28 -39.23 27.84
CA THR A 76 -4.83 -40.50 27.26
C THR A 76 -6.06 -41.34 26.87
N ALA A 77 -6.36 -41.40 25.57
CA ALA A 77 -7.36 -42.33 25.06
C ALA A 77 -6.81 -43.76 25.16
N THR A 78 -7.36 -44.54 26.08
CA THR A 78 -7.07 -45.97 26.22
C THR A 78 -7.32 -46.69 24.89
N ALA A 79 -6.33 -47.43 24.41
CA ALA A 79 -6.47 -48.26 23.21
C ALA A 79 -7.55 -49.34 23.44
N ALA A 80 -8.66 -49.24 22.71
CA ALA A 80 -9.61 -50.34 22.56
C ALA A 80 -9.11 -51.30 21.47
N ALA A 81 -9.33 -52.60 21.68
CA ALA A 81 -8.69 -53.67 20.92
C ALA A 81 -9.07 -53.71 19.43
N GLU A 82 -8.13 -54.22 18.60
CA GLU A 82 -8.37 -54.51 17.19
C GLU A 82 -9.43 -55.63 17.03
N GLY A 83 -10.51 -55.32 16.32
CA GLY A 83 -11.38 -56.31 15.69
C GLY A 83 -10.90 -56.63 14.26
N PRO A 84 -11.27 -57.79 13.68
CA PRO A 84 -10.72 -58.23 12.39
C PRO A 84 -11.01 -57.26 11.22
N ARG A 85 -9.99 -56.97 10.41
CA ARG A 85 -10.14 -56.26 9.14
C ARG A 85 -10.84 -57.15 8.11
N GLU A 86 -12.05 -56.78 7.73
CA GLU A 86 -12.70 -57.25 6.51
C GLU A 86 -12.26 -56.37 5.32
N ALA A 87 -11.90 -56.98 4.18
CA ALA A 87 -11.27 -56.29 3.06
C ALA A 87 -12.30 -55.90 1.97
N PRO A 88 -12.46 -54.61 1.61
CA PRO A 88 -13.29 -54.20 0.48
C PRO A 88 -12.59 -54.47 -0.87
N ALA A 89 -13.40 -54.98 -1.80
CA ALA A 89 -13.06 -55.46 -3.14
C ALA A 89 -12.10 -54.58 -3.99
N ALA A 90 -11.32 -55.26 -4.83
CA ALA A 90 -10.56 -54.64 -5.92
C ALA A 90 -11.49 -53.99 -6.97
N TYR A 91 -11.15 -52.79 -7.41
CA TYR A 91 -11.76 -52.15 -8.58
C TYR A 91 -11.15 -52.71 -9.88
N PRO A 92 -11.94 -52.86 -10.96
CA PRO A 92 -11.41 -53.27 -12.27
C PRO A 92 -10.54 -52.17 -12.89
N PRO A 93 -9.59 -52.53 -13.77
CA PRO A 93 -8.76 -51.54 -14.47
C PRO A 93 -9.60 -50.69 -15.40
N ARG A 94 -9.29 -49.38 -15.46
CA ARG A 94 -9.99 -48.42 -16.31
C ARG A 94 -9.11 -48.09 -17.52
N ASP A 95 -9.33 -48.82 -18.60
CA ASP A 95 -8.70 -48.53 -19.89
C ASP A 95 -9.24 -47.22 -20.49
N GLY A 96 -8.34 -46.43 -21.08
CA GLY A 96 -8.65 -45.59 -22.24
C GLY A 96 -9.14 -44.15 -22.03
N ALA A 97 -8.46 -43.24 -22.75
CA ALA A 97 -8.88 -41.92 -23.22
C ALA A 97 -9.05 -40.77 -22.20
N GLY A 98 -8.26 -39.70 -22.38
CA GLY A 98 -8.46 -38.41 -21.67
C GLY A 98 -7.19 -37.63 -21.33
N GLY A 99 -6.20 -37.55 -22.24
CA GLY A 99 -4.93 -36.84 -21.97
C GLY A 99 -5.08 -35.32 -21.91
N GLY A 100 -5.41 -34.77 -20.74
CA GLY A 100 -5.50 -33.33 -20.46
C GLY A 100 -4.16 -32.64 -20.20
N GLY A 101 -3.12 -32.98 -20.98
CA GLY A 101 -1.84 -32.27 -20.99
C GLY A 101 -1.78 -31.20 -22.10
N PRO A 102 -0.85 -30.24 -22.04
CA PRO A 102 -0.70 -29.23 -23.09
C PRO A 102 -0.34 -29.88 -24.43
N SER A 103 -1.25 -29.82 -25.40
CA SER A 103 -1.04 -30.35 -26.75
C SER A 103 -0.31 -29.32 -27.63
N ILE A 104 0.90 -29.67 -28.06
CA ILE A 104 1.65 -28.87 -29.04
C ILE A 104 1.10 -29.20 -30.42
N ILE A 105 0.18 -28.38 -30.93
CA ILE A 105 -0.27 -28.45 -32.32
C ILE A 105 0.86 -27.91 -33.21
N ARG A 106 1.66 -28.82 -33.78
CA ARG A 106 2.56 -28.47 -34.88
C ARG A 106 1.72 -28.24 -36.13
N VAL A 107 1.65 -26.99 -36.58
CA VAL A 107 1.14 -26.66 -37.91
C VAL A 107 2.34 -26.69 -38.86
N GLU A 108 2.46 -27.74 -39.68
CA GLU A 108 3.32 -27.70 -40.85
C GLU A 108 2.83 -26.58 -41.80
N PRO A 109 3.70 -25.67 -42.30
CA PRO A 109 3.32 -24.71 -43.32
C PRO A 109 2.91 -25.42 -44.63
N PRO A 110 2.01 -24.84 -45.44
CA PRO A 110 1.73 -25.35 -46.77
C PRO A 110 3.00 -25.43 -47.61
N ALA A 111 3.21 -26.55 -48.29
CA ALA A 111 4.41 -26.84 -49.07
C ALA A 111 4.43 -26.14 -50.45
N ASP A 112 4.22 -24.82 -50.47
CA ASP A 112 4.34 -23.95 -51.66
C ASP A 112 4.68 -22.51 -51.22
N SER A 113 5.94 -22.28 -50.84
CA SER A 113 6.48 -20.92 -50.65
C SER A 113 7.98 -20.88 -50.97
N PRO A 114 8.50 -19.76 -51.52
CA PRO A 114 9.80 -19.78 -52.21
C PRO A 114 10.99 -19.99 -51.28
N ALA A 115 12.01 -20.70 -51.77
CA ALA A 115 13.23 -20.97 -51.04
C ALA A 115 14.00 -19.66 -50.72
N GLY A 116 13.93 -19.19 -49.46
CA GLY A 116 14.61 -17.95 -49.09
C GLY A 116 14.36 -17.41 -47.66
N ALA A 117 13.92 -18.22 -46.69
CA ALA A 117 13.73 -17.75 -45.31
C ALA A 117 13.92 -18.88 -44.27
N ALA A 118 15.17 -19.16 -43.90
CA ALA A 118 15.51 -20.07 -42.81
C ALA A 118 16.21 -19.32 -41.67
N ALA A 119 15.52 -19.15 -40.53
CA ALA A 119 16.03 -19.05 -39.15
C ALA A 119 15.02 -18.34 -38.25
N GLY A 120 14.11 -19.09 -37.61
CA GLY A 120 13.11 -18.52 -36.72
C GLY A 120 11.96 -19.49 -36.44
N GLY A 121 12.23 -20.52 -35.63
CA GLY A 121 11.21 -21.49 -35.21
C GLY A 121 10.19 -20.85 -34.25
N GLY A 122 9.25 -20.08 -34.80
CA GLY A 122 8.18 -19.42 -34.06
C GLY A 122 7.16 -20.42 -33.52
N VAL A 123 7.44 -20.99 -32.35
CA VAL A 123 6.44 -21.76 -31.59
C VAL A 123 5.39 -20.79 -31.05
N ILE A 124 4.28 -20.65 -31.77
CA ILE A 124 3.11 -19.91 -31.28
C ILE A 124 2.44 -20.77 -30.20
N VAL A 125 2.85 -20.59 -28.95
CA VAL A 125 2.19 -21.25 -27.81
C VAL A 125 0.87 -20.53 -27.53
N VAL A 126 -0.22 -21.01 -28.15
CA VAL A 126 -1.58 -20.59 -27.79
C VAL A 126 -1.89 -21.15 -26.40
N ARG A 127 -1.54 -20.38 -25.36
CA ARG A 127 -1.97 -20.65 -23.98
C ARG A 127 -3.37 -20.08 -23.80
N ASP A 128 -4.27 -20.88 -23.25
CA ASP A 128 -5.52 -20.35 -22.71
C ASP A 128 -5.19 -19.39 -21.55
N PRO A 129 -5.52 -18.09 -21.62
CA PRO A 129 -5.27 -17.15 -20.53
C PRO A 129 -6.02 -17.55 -19.24
N SER A 130 -7.13 -18.29 -19.37
CA SER A 130 -7.91 -18.86 -18.26
C SER A 130 -7.13 -19.93 -17.48
N ALA A 131 -6.12 -20.56 -18.09
CA ALA A 131 -5.33 -21.63 -17.48
C ALA A 131 -4.16 -21.11 -16.61
N LEU A 132 -3.87 -19.80 -16.66
CA LEU A 132 -2.84 -19.17 -15.83
C LEU A 132 -3.42 -18.44 -14.61
N GLY A 133 -4.54 -17.74 -14.78
CA GLY A 133 -5.18 -16.96 -13.71
C GLY A 133 -6.09 -17.79 -12.80
N GLN A 134 -6.29 -17.32 -11.57
CA GLN A 134 -7.21 -17.92 -10.61
C GLN A 134 -8.68 -17.58 -10.90
N ASP A 135 -9.59 -18.55 -10.78
CA ASP A 135 -11.05 -18.31 -10.87
C ASP A 135 -11.51 -17.35 -9.76
N LEU A 136 -12.12 -16.23 -10.17
CA LEU A 136 -12.58 -15.14 -9.31
C LEU A 136 -13.50 -15.62 -8.16
N ARG A 137 -14.28 -16.69 -8.36
CA ARG A 137 -15.17 -17.26 -7.33
C ARG A 137 -14.40 -17.78 -6.12
N VAL A 138 -13.19 -18.29 -6.33
CA VAL A 138 -12.29 -18.84 -5.30
C VAL A 138 -11.05 -17.98 -5.07
N ALA A 139 -10.95 -16.81 -5.71
CA ALA A 139 -9.75 -15.97 -5.71
C ALA A 139 -9.29 -15.45 -4.33
N HIS A 140 -10.12 -15.63 -3.31
CA HIS A 140 -9.91 -15.30 -1.91
C HIS A 140 -9.27 -16.41 -1.08
N LEU A 141 -9.12 -17.60 -1.66
CA LEU A 141 -8.35 -18.71 -1.11
C LEU A 141 -6.96 -18.70 -1.78
N PRO A 142 -5.85 -18.86 -1.05
CA PRO A 142 -4.54 -18.97 -1.68
C PRO A 142 -4.37 -20.28 -2.46
N ASP A 143 -3.59 -20.23 -3.54
CA ASP A 143 -3.00 -21.44 -4.09
C ASP A 143 -1.84 -21.88 -3.16
N ARG A 144 -1.93 -23.10 -2.65
CA ARG A 144 -0.93 -23.69 -1.75
C ARG A 144 0.41 -23.93 -2.42
N ALA A 145 0.45 -24.10 -3.74
CA ALA A 145 1.71 -24.24 -4.49
C ALA A 145 2.50 -22.92 -4.58
N LEU A 146 1.88 -21.79 -4.23
CA LEU A 146 2.47 -20.45 -4.25
C LEU A 146 2.78 -19.90 -2.85
N ILE A 147 2.72 -20.74 -1.82
CA ILE A 147 3.00 -20.37 -0.42
C ILE A 147 4.13 -21.22 0.15
N GLU A 148 5.13 -20.53 0.68
CA GLU A 148 6.15 -21.03 1.58
C GLU A 148 5.66 -20.81 3.03
N ASP A 149 5.32 -21.87 3.76
CA ASP A 149 4.93 -21.77 5.17
C ASP A 149 6.18 -21.56 6.05
N THR A 150 6.32 -20.37 6.66
CA THR A 150 7.48 -20.02 7.52
C THR A 150 7.06 -19.66 8.95
N GLY A 151 8.03 -19.61 9.87
CA GLY A 151 7.78 -19.24 11.28
C GLY A 151 7.25 -17.82 11.50
N ILE A 152 7.32 -16.94 10.49
CA ILE A 152 6.77 -15.56 10.53
C ILE A 152 5.44 -15.42 9.77
N GLY A 153 4.93 -16.50 9.19
CA GLY A 153 3.72 -16.53 8.35
C GLY A 153 3.96 -17.05 6.92
N PRO A 154 2.93 -17.03 6.07
CA PRO A 154 3.01 -17.51 4.69
C PRO A 154 3.77 -16.49 3.83
N LEU A 155 4.83 -16.92 3.14
CA LEU A 155 5.52 -16.09 2.15
C LEU A 155 5.14 -16.52 0.73
N PRO A 156 5.08 -15.61 -0.26
CA PRO A 156 4.85 -15.99 -1.64
C PRO A 156 6.07 -16.71 -2.21
N MET A 157 5.84 -17.75 -3.00
CA MET A 157 6.90 -18.46 -3.74
C MET A 157 6.45 -18.79 -5.16
N ARG A 158 7.43 -19.06 -6.04
CA ARG A 158 7.17 -19.72 -7.32
C ARG A 158 6.83 -21.19 -7.07
N ALA A 159 5.80 -21.69 -7.74
CA ALA A 159 5.45 -23.10 -7.70
C ALA A 159 6.50 -23.97 -8.42
N ALA A 160 6.58 -25.25 -8.08
CA ALA A 160 7.50 -26.20 -8.70
C ALA A 160 7.25 -26.43 -10.21
N ASP A 161 6.05 -26.06 -10.70
CA ASP A 161 5.69 -26.04 -12.13
C ASP A 161 6.09 -24.75 -12.86
N GLY A 162 6.73 -23.81 -12.16
CA GLY A 162 7.19 -22.52 -12.68
C GLY A 162 6.16 -21.39 -12.61
N ARG A 163 4.92 -21.63 -12.18
CA ARG A 163 3.91 -20.57 -12.00
C ARG A 163 4.36 -19.57 -10.93
N ARG A 164 4.09 -18.29 -11.19
CA ARG A 164 4.44 -17.17 -10.29
C ARG A 164 3.17 -16.60 -9.62
N PRO A 165 3.27 -16.07 -8.39
CA PRO A 165 2.21 -15.25 -7.79
C PRO A 165 1.73 -14.11 -8.71
N PHE A 166 2.65 -13.47 -9.43
CA PHE A 166 2.33 -12.47 -10.46
C PHE A 166 1.38 -12.99 -11.54
N ASP A 167 1.56 -14.22 -12.05
CA ASP A 167 0.72 -14.77 -13.11
C ASP A 167 -0.65 -15.22 -12.60
N VAL A 168 -0.67 -15.90 -11.43
CA VAL A 168 -1.85 -16.62 -10.94
C VAL A 168 -2.82 -15.69 -10.23
N TYR A 169 -2.32 -14.69 -9.50
CA TYR A 169 -3.17 -13.74 -8.79
C TYR A 169 -3.58 -12.53 -9.63
N ALA A 170 -3.05 -12.38 -10.85
CA ALA A 170 -3.43 -11.33 -11.79
C ALA A 170 -4.92 -11.38 -12.12
N ARG A 171 -5.55 -10.21 -12.20
CA ARG A 171 -6.93 -10.11 -12.66
C ARG A 171 -6.99 -10.26 -14.19
N PRO A 172 -7.90 -11.09 -14.75
CA PRO A 172 -8.12 -11.12 -16.20
C PRO A 172 -8.66 -9.79 -16.73
N TRP A 173 -8.21 -9.40 -17.91
CA TRP A 173 -8.67 -8.24 -18.68
C TRP A 173 -8.94 -8.64 -20.13
N SER A 174 -9.54 -7.77 -20.94
CA SER A 174 -10.09 -8.19 -22.25
C SER A 174 -9.04 -8.52 -23.32
N GLY A 175 -7.77 -8.14 -23.11
CA GLY A 175 -6.73 -8.20 -24.13
C GLY A 175 -6.93 -7.21 -25.29
N THR A 176 -7.90 -6.29 -25.20
CA THR A 176 -8.22 -5.42 -26.34
C THR A 176 -7.14 -4.39 -26.63
N ARG A 177 -7.09 -3.96 -27.89
CA ARG A 177 -6.22 -2.88 -28.35
C ARG A 177 -6.93 -1.55 -28.13
N GLY A 178 -6.39 -0.72 -27.25
CA GLY A 178 -6.93 0.59 -26.93
C GLY A 178 -6.10 1.32 -25.87
N ALA A 179 -6.56 2.51 -25.52
CA ALA A 179 -6.06 3.29 -24.40
C ALA A 179 -6.49 2.62 -23.09
N LYS A 180 -5.50 2.23 -22.28
CA LYS A 180 -5.71 1.51 -21.01
C LYS A 180 -5.31 2.38 -19.83
N VAL A 181 -6.09 2.38 -18.76
CA VAL A 181 -5.71 3.04 -17.50
C VAL A 181 -5.75 2.03 -16.38
N ALA A 182 -4.62 1.82 -15.70
CA ALA A 182 -4.64 1.17 -14.39
C ALA A 182 -4.75 2.24 -13.30
N ILE A 183 -5.60 1.99 -12.31
CA ILE A 183 -5.69 2.81 -11.11
C ILE A 183 -5.33 1.95 -9.91
N VAL A 184 -4.42 2.42 -9.06
CA VAL A 184 -4.01 1.74 -7.83
C VAL A 184 -4.38 2.61 -6.63
N ILE A 185 -5.18 2.05 -5.71
CA ILE A 185 -5.59 2.75 -4.48
C ILE A 185 -4.91 2.09 -3.28
N GLY A 186 -4.04 2.84 -2.61
CA GLY A 186 -3.22 2.39 -1.49
C GLY A 186 -3.71 2.81 -0.11
N GLY A 187 -2.99 2.36 0.91
CA GLY A 187 -3.30 2.61 2.32
C GLY A 187 -4.38 1.69 2.89
N LEU A 188 -4.77 0.61 2.20
CA LEU A 188 -5.74 -0.34 2.74
C LEU A 188 -5.19 -1.01 4.01
N GLY A 189 -6.07 -1.22 4.98
CA GLY A 189 -5.75 -1.68 6.32
C GLY A 189 -5.38 -0.57 7.32
N VAL A 190 -4.95 0.61 6.87
CA VAL A 190 -4.60 1.73 7.78
C VAL A 190 -5.86 2.27 8.47
N SER A 191 -6.88 2.65 7.67
CA SER A 191 -8.21 3.01 8.17
C SER A 191 -9.19 1.88 7.92
N GLN A 192 -9.86 1.38 8.96
CA GLN A 192 -10.86 0.31 8.81
C GLN A 192 -12.10 0.81 8.06
N THR A 193 -12.56 2.03 8.34
CA THR A 193 -13.69 2.66 7.63
C THR A 193 -13.34 3.03 6.20
N GLY A 194 -12.17 3.61 5.97
CA GLY A 194 -11.68 3.94 4.62
C GLY A 194 -11.49 2.69 3.75
N THR A 195 -10.95 1.60 4.33
CA THR A 195 -10.81 0.31 3.63
C THR A 195 -12.19 -0.28 3.29
N GLN A 196 -13.14 -0.22 4.22
CA GLN A 196 -14.52 -0.69 3.97
C GLN A 196 -15.21 0.15 2.89
N ALA A 197 -15.04 1.47 2.88
CA ALA A 197 -15.60 2.36 1.88
C ALA A 197 -15.00 2.12 0.49
N ALA A 198 -13.66 1.99 0.41
CA ALA A 198 -12.94 1.63 -0.81
C ALA A 198 -13.47 0.33 -1.42
N LEU A 199 -13.59 -0.74 -0.62
CA LEU A 199 -14.12 -2.03 -1.06
C LEU A 199 -15.63 -1.99 -1.40
N ALA A 200 -16.41 -1.09 -0.80
CA ALA A 200 -17.83 -0.95 -1.11
C ALA A 200 -18.09 -0.17 -2.41
N THR A 201 -17.12 0.64 -2.87
CA THR A 201 -17.34 1.70 -3.88
C THR A 201 -16.49 1.54 -5.13
N LEU A 202 -15.25 1.05 -5.00
CA LEU A 202 -14.35 0.90 -6.14
C LEU A 202 -14.76 -0.29 -7.00
N PRO A 203 -14.78 -0.14 -8.34
CA PRO A 203 -15.04 -1.25 -9.24
C PRO A 203 -13.83 -2.19 -9.30
N PRO A 204 -14.04 -3.48 -9.60
CA PRO A 204 -13.04 -4.53 -9.35
C PRO A 204 -11.84 -4.52 -10.31
N GLU A 205 -11.83 -3.65 -11.34
CA GLU A 205 -10.65 -3.40 -12.16
C GLU A 205 -9.61 -2.48 -11.49
N VAL A 206 -10.01 -1.73 -10.44
CA VAL A 206 -9.06 -0.93 -9.64
C VAL A 206 -8.19 -1.88 -8.81
N THR A 207 -6.87 -1.72 -8.89
CA THR A 207 -5.91 -2.49 -8.09
C THR A 207 -5.85 -1.91 -6.68
N LEU A 208 -5.78 -2.78 -5.67
CA LEU A 208 -5.80 -2.38 -4.27
C LEU A 208 -4.46 -2.66 -3.59
N ALA A 209 -3.91 -1.63 -2.96
CA ALA A 209 -2.60 -1.67 -2.34
C ALA A 209 -2.71 -1.67 -0.80
N PHE A 210 -2.23 -2.76 -0.19
CA PHE A 210 -2.40 -3.04 1.23
C PHE A 210 -1.16 -2.64 2.02
N ALA A 211 -1.29 -1.73 2.98
CA ALA A 211 -0.18 -1.35 3.85
C ALA A 211 0.19 -2.53 4.76
N SER A 212 1.42 -3.00 4.70
CA SER A 212 1.94 -4.10 5.56
C SER A 212 1.77 -3.85 7.07
N GLY A 213 1.89 -2.58 7.48
CA GLY A 213 1.61 -2.09 8.84
C GLY A 213 0.14 -1.92 9.20
N GLY A 214 -0.79 -2.23 8.29
CA GLY A 214 -2.23 -2.10 8.51
C GLY A 214 -2.86 -3.21 9.36
N ASN A 215 -4.14 -3.03 9.67
CA ASN A 215 -4.92 -3.89 10.57
C ASN A 215 -6.01 -4.67 9.83
N SER A 216 -6.37 -5.84 10.35
CA SER A 216 -7.38 -6.76 9.78
C SER A 216 -7.09 -7.18 8.33
N LEU A 217 -5.80 -7.26 7.95
CA LEU A 217 -5.39 -7.38 6.55
C LEU A 217 -5.95 -8.64 5.88
N ASP A 218 -5.97 -9.80 6.54
CA ASP A 218 -6.57 -11.04 5.99
C ASP A 218 -8.05 -10.89 5.64
N ARG A 219 -8.83 -10.24 6.52
CA ARG A 219 -10.26 -9.96 6.28
C ARG A 219 -10.44 -9.10 5.04
N TRP A 220 -9.65 -8.04 4.92
CA TRP A 220 -9.75 -7.10 3.82
C TRP A 220 -9.22 -7.68 2.50
N MET A 221 -8.16 -8.50 2.54
CA MET A 221 -7.63 -9.24 1.39
C MET A 221 -8.69 -10.20 0.86
N GLN A 222 -9.30 -11.02 1.73
CA GLN A 222 -10.36 -11.93 1.31
C GLN A 222 -11.57 -11.19 0.73
N ALA A 223 -11.95 -10.03 1.26
CA ALA A 223 -13.03 -9.21 0.72
C ALA A 223 -12.69 -8.66 -0.68
N ALA A 224 -11.52 -8.04 -0.83
CA ALA A 224 -10.99 -7.54 -2.10
C ALA A 224 -10.94 -8.64 -3.17
N ARG A 225 -10.40 -9.81 -2.83
CA ARG A 225 -10.32 -10.95 -3.75
C ARG A 225 -11.69 -11.55 -4.10
N ARG A 226 -12.66 -11.61 -3.16
CA ARG A 226 -14.05 -12.04 -3.46
C ARG A 226 -14.76 -11.11 -4.42
N GLN A 227 -14.44 -9.81 -4.39
CA GLN A 227 -14.93 -8.81 -5.34
C GLN A 227 -14.17 -8.86 -6.67
N GLY A 228 -13.01 -9.52 -6.71
CA GLY A 228 -12.20 -9.74 -7.90
C GLY A 228 -11.11 -8.70 -8.14
N HIS A 229 -10.77 -7.88 -7.14
CA HIS A 229 -9.66 -6.93 -7.23
C HIS A 229 -8.30 -7.64 -7.36
N GLU A 230 -7.42 -7.05 -8.15
CA GLU A 230 -5.98 -7.32 -8.03
C GLU A 230 -5.42 -6.64 -6.78
N ILE A 231 -4.43 -7.26 -6.14
CA ILE A 231 -3.84 -6.78 -4.89
C ILE A 231 -2.32 -6.69 -5.03
N VAL A 232 -1.74 -5.64 -4.47
CA VAL A 232 -0.29 -5.50 -4.24
C VAL A 232 0.00 -5.18 -2.76
N MET A 233 1.18 -5.58 -2.29
CA MET A 233 1.66 -5.29 -0.94
C MET A 233 2.43 -3.96 -0.89
N GLN A 234 2.01 -3.02 -0.04
CA GLN A 234 2.77 -1.79 0.23
C GLN A 234 3.84 -2.04 1.28
N VAL A 235 5.10 -1.94 0.84
CA VAL A 235 6.28 -2.09 1.68
C VAL A 235 6.84 -0.70 2.03
N PRO A 236 6.99 -0.35 3.32
CA PRO A 236 7.60 0.89 3.75
C PRO A 236 9.09 0.92 3.38
N LEU A 237 9.51 1.94 2.63
CA LEU A 237 10.89 2.14 2.21
C LEU A 237 11.38 3.51 2.67
N GLU A 238 12.68 3.64 2.93
CA GLU A 238 13.28 4.85 3.50
C GLU A 238 13.16 6.12 2.60
N PRO A 239 12.52 7.20 3.09
CA PRO A 239 12.55 8.52 2.45
C PRO A 239 13.85 9.30 2.79
N PHE A 240 14.09 10.42 2.11
CA PHE A 240 15.31 11.24 2.33
C PHE A 240 15.40 11.90 3.71
N ASP A 241 14.28 12.07 4.40
CA ASP A 241 14.12 12.72 5.71
C ASP A 241 13.95 11.71 6.87
N TYR A 242 14.27 10.44 6.64
CA TYR A 242 14.36 9.44 7.69
C TYR A 242 15.46 9.79 8.72
N PRO A 243 15.25 9.56 10.03
CA PRO A 243 14.08 8.99 10.70
C PRO A 243 13.02 10.02 11.11
N GLN A 244 13.09 11.28 10.65
CA GLN A 244 12.13 12.32 11.06
C GLN A 244 10.75 12.10 10.44
N VAL A 245 10.73 11.54 9.23
CA VAL A 245 9.56 10.86 8.65
C VAL A 245 9.86 9.35 8.67
N ASP A 246 9.27 8.64 9.64
CA ASP A 246 9.35 7.19 9.76
C ASP A 246 8.05 6.55 9.21
N PRO A 247 8.10 5.81 8.09
CA PRO A 247 6.96 5.06 7.57
C PRO A 247 6.49 3.91 8.48
N GLY A 248 7.32 3.47 9.44
CA GLY A 248 6.98 2.48 10.45
C GLY A 248 8.12 1.52 10.81
N ARG A 249 7.90 0.71 11.85
CA ARG A 249 8.90 -0.17 12.49
C ARG A 249 9.67 -1.13 11.56
N ASN A 250 9.09 -1.50 10.42
CA ASN A 250 9.70 -2.42 9.44
C ASN A 250 10.06 -1.72 8.13
N THR A 251 10.30 -0.40 8.15
CA THR A 251 10.83 0.35 7.00
C THR A 251 12.17 -0.24 6.57
N LEU A 252 12.33 -0.58 5.29
CA LEU A 252 13.64 -0.97 4.77
C LEU A 252 14.51 0.28 4.59
N THR A 253 15.76 0.22 5.06
CA THR A 253 16.67 1.37 5.15
C THR A 253 18.01 1.08 4.48
N VAL A 254 18.58 2.05 3.78
CA VAL A 254 19.87 1.94 3.08
C VAL A 254 21.00 1.57 4.04
N ASP A 255 20.97 2.11 5.26
CA ASP A 255 22.02 1.88 6.27
C ASP A 255 21.87 0.55 7.03
N ALA A 256 20.83 -0.26 6.76
CA ALA A 256 20.63 -1.56 7.39
C ALA A 256 21.39 -2.68 6.64
N ALA A 257 21.79 -3.72 7.38
CA ALA A 257 22.43 -4.88 6.78
C ALA A 257 21.46 -5.59 5.79
N PRO A 258 21.96 -6.18 4.67
CA PRO A 258 21.08 -6.83 3.69
C PRO A 258 20.17 -7.93 4.28
N ALA A 259 20.64 -8.67 5.28
CA ALA A 259 19.84 -9.66 5.99
C ALA A 259 18.69 -9.02 6.78
N GLU A 260 18.91 -7.86 7.40
CA GLU A 260 17.89 -7.15 8.17
C GLU A 260 16.81 -6.56 7.25
N ASN A 261 17.19 -5.96 6.12
CA ASN A 261 16.23 -5.51 5.10
C ASN A 261 15.43 -6.68 4.51
N ARG A 262 16.06 -7.85 4.29
CA ARG A 262 15.36 -9.07 3.88
C ARG A 262 14.36 -9.52 4.94
N ASP A 263 14.73 -9.53 6.22
CA ASP A 263 13.84 -9.97 7.29
C ASP A 263 12.65 -8.99 7.49
N ARG A 264 12.89 -7.67 7.32
CA ARG A 264 11.82 -6.64 7.26
C ARG A 264 10.91 -6.82 6.04
N LEU A 265 11.47 -7.14 4.87
CA LEU A 265 10.71 -7.46 3.66
C LEU A 265 9.85 -8.71 3.86
N HIS A 266 10.44 -9.79 4.35
CA HIS A 266 9.75 -11.04 4.65
C HIS A 266 8.59 -10.82 5.63
N TRP A 267 8.79 -10.03 6.68
CA TRP A 267 7.70 -9.62 7.58
C TRP A 267 6.57 -8.88 6.85
N ALA A 268 6.89 -8.00 5.90
CA ALA A 268 5.89 -7.27 5.12
C ALA A 268 5.17 -8.18 4.10
N LEU A 269 5.88 -9.14 3.52
CA LEU A 269 5.32 -10.14 2.61
C LEU A 269 4.41 -11.15 3.34
N SER A 270 4.68 -11.48 4.61
CA SER A 270 3.89 -12.46 5.39
C SER A 270 2.54 -11.94 5.91
N ARG A 271 2.22 -10.66 5.66
CA ARG A 271 1.04 -9.98 6.23
C ARG A 271 -0.30 -10.41 5.62
N ILE A 272 -0.30 -10.90 4.38
CA ILE A 272 -1.44 -11.43 3.62
C ILE A 272 -0.92 -12.42 2.56
N THR A 273 -1.82 -12.96 1.73
CA THR A 273 -1.51 -13.75 0.53
C THR A 273 -2.23 -13.15 -0.70
N ASN A 274 -2.20 -13.84 -1.85
CA ASN A 274 -3.02 -13.54 -3.04
C ASN A 274 -2.77 -12.17 -3.71
N TYR A 275 -1.54 -11.67 -3.65
CA TYR A 275 -1.09 -10.46 -4.35
C TYR A 275 -0.13 -10.76 -5.51
N THR A 276 -0.13 -9.90 -6.52
CA THR A 276 0.73 -10.03 -7.72
C THR A 276 2.13 -9.50 -7.51
N GLY A 277 2.32 -8.56 -6.58
CA GLY A 277 3.61 -7.92 -6.34
C GLY A 277 3.67 -6.98 -5.15
N VAL A 278 4.79 -6.28 -5.08
CA VAL A 278 5.07 -5.23 -4.10
C VAL A 278 4.99 -3.86 -4.78
N MET A 279 4.54 -2.85 -4.04
CA MET A 279 4.80 -1.45 -4.35
C MET A 279 5.49 -0.76 -3.17
N ASN A 280 6.26 0.28 -3.45
CA ASN A 280 6.82 1.11 -2.40
C ASN A 280 5.75 1.95 -1.70
N TYR A 281 5.98 2.22 -0.42
CA TYR A 281 5.38 3.33 0.32
C TYR A 281 6.53 4.24 0.76
N MET A 282 6.57 5.45 0.20
CA MET A 282 7.74 6.34 0.25
C MET A 282 8.96 5.69 -0.42
N GLY A 283 10.15 5.70 0.18
CA GLY A 283 11.35 5.08 -0.42
C GLY A 283 12.23 5.99 -1.24
N GLY A 284 12.01 7.32 -1.23
CA GLY A 284 12.77 8.26 -2.07
C GLY A 284 14.29 8.13 -1.98
N ARG A 285 14.85 7.80 -0.80
CA ARG A 285 16.28 7.46 -0.62
C ARG A 285 16.56 6.03 -1.07
N PHE A 286 15.79 5.07 -0.56
CA PHE A 286 15.97 3.64 -0.81
C PHE A 286 16.02 3.28 -2.30
N VAL A 287 15.07 3.77 -3.11
CA VAL A 287 14.97 3.41 -4.54
C VAL A 287 16.11 4.00 -5.40
N THR A 288 16.94 4.86 -4.83
CA THR A 288 18.11 5.47 -5.49
C THR A 288 19.44 4.82 -5.09
N ASP A 289 19.42 3.82 -4.19
CA ASP A 289 20.61 3.12 -3.71
C ASP A 289 20.72 1.71 -4.31
N GLU A 290 21.77 1.44 -5.07
CA GLU A 290 21.96 0.15 -5.75
C GLU A 290 22.23 -1.00 -4.75
N ALA A 291 22.93 -0.74 -3.64
CA ALA A 291 23.31 -1.76 -2.67
C ALA A 291 22.10 -2.25 -1.85
N ALA A 292 21.13 -1.37 -1.59
CA ALA A 292 19.86 -1.70 -0.97
C ALA A 292 18.86 -2.33 -1.96
N MET A 293 18.80 -1.80 -3.19
CA MET A 293 17.85 -2.27 -4.22
C MET A 293 18.21 -3.64 -4.82
N ALA A 294 19.49 -3.95 -5.02
CA ALA A 294 19.91 -5.21 -5.63
C ALA A 294 19.44 -6.48 -4.87
N PRO A 295 19.59 -6.62 -3.54
CA PRO A 295 19.07 -7.76 -2.79
C PRO A 295 17.53 -7.73 -2.68
N PHE A 296 16.92 -6.55 -2.59
CA PHE A 296 15.46 -6.40 -2.58
C PHE A 296 14.83 -6.95 -3.88
N PHE A 297 15.36 -6.56 -5.05
CA PHE A 297 14.88 -7.08 -6.34
C PHE A 297 15.21 -8.57 -6.54
N ALA A 298 16.34 -9.07 -6.03
CA ALA A 298 16.66 -10.49 -6.08
C ALA A 298 15.60 -11.34 -5.35
N GLU A 299 15.15 -10.89 -4.17
CA GLU A 299 14.09 -11.56 -3.41
C GLU A 299 12.74 -11.54 -4.15
N LEU A 300 12.34 -10.39 -4.73
CA LEU A 300 11.10 -10.32 -5.54
C LEU A 300 11.15 -11.25 -6.76
N GLY A 301 12.30 -11.32 -7.44
CA GLY A 301 12.54 -12.20 -8.58
C GLY A 301 12.42 -13.67 -8.19
N GLN A 302 13.06 -14.06 -7.08
CA GLN A 302 12.98 -15.42 -6.52
C GLN A 302 11.54 -15.81 -6.18
N ARG A 303 10.76 -14.89 -5.60
CA ARG A 303 9.37 -15.13 -5.21
C ARG A 303 8.36 -15.05 -6.34
N GLY A 304 8.74 -14.54 -7.52
CA GLY A 304 7.85 -14.40 -8.67
C GLY A 304 6.83 -13.27 -8.50
N LEU A 305 7.25 -12.18 -7.86
CA LEU A 305 6.46 -10.98 -7.63
C LEU A 305 6.81 -9.90 -8.65
N MET A 306 5.86 -9.05 -9.01
CA MET A 306 6.17 -7.78 -9.68
C MET A 306 6.63 -6.70 -8.68
N TYR A 307 7.29 -5.67 -9.20
CA TYR A 307 7.47 -4.39 -8.50
C TYR A 307 6.71 -3.28 -9.22
N LEU A 308 5.89 -2.54 -8.47
CA LEU A 308 5.25 -1.30 -8.90
C LEU A 308 5.94 -0.13 -8.20
N ASP A 309 6.62 0.71 -8.98
CA ASP A 309 7.14 1.99 -8.50
C ASP A 309 6.01 3.02 -8.42
N ASP A 310 5.88 3.71 -7.30
CA ASP A 310 4.91 4.80 -7.09
C ASP A 310 5.26 6.10 -7.84
N GLY A 311 6.41 6.13 -8.54
CA GLY A 311 6.84 7.26 -9.36
C GLY A 311 7.31 8.47 -8.55
N SER A 312 7.39 8.38 -7.22
CA SER A 312 7.78 9.50 -6.34
C SER A 312 9.24 9.94 -6.51
N SER A 313 10.10 9.07 -7.06
CA SER A 313 11.51 9.37 -7.33
C SER A 313 11.86 9.21 -8.80
N ALA A 314 12.04 10.34 -9.50
CA ALA A 314 12.52 10.38 -10.88
C ALA A 314 13.96 9.82 -11.08
N LYS A 315 14.65 9.44 -10.01
CA LYS A 315 15.98 8.81 -10.02
C LYS A 315 15.94 7.33 -9.60
N SER A 316 14.75 6.72 -9.52
CA SER A 316 14.59 5.31 -9.15
C SER A 316 15.41 4.40 -10.05
N LEU A 317 16.20 3.52 -9.44
CA LEU A 317 16.97 2.46 -10.10
C LEU A 317 16.09 1.23 -10.42
N ALA A 318 14.81 1.24 -10.02
CA ALA A 318 13.89 0.12 -10.18
C ALA A 318 13.79 -0.42 -11.62
N PRO A 319 13.76 0.39 -12.70
CA PRO A 319 13.70 -0.14 -14.07
C PRO A 319 14.89 -1.01 -14.45
N GLU A 320 16.10 -0.64 -13.99
CA GLU A 320 17.32 -1.40 -14.28
C GLU A 320 17.39 -2.66 -13.42
N MET A 321 17.11 -2.53 -12.11
CA MET A 321 17.12 -3.67 -11.18
C MET A 321 16.08 -4.72 -11.56
N ALA A 322 14.90 -4.28 -12.04
CA ALA A 322 13.87 -5.17 -12.55
C ALA A 322 14.33 -6.02 -13.73
N LEU A 323 14.99 -5.40 -14.72
CA LEU A 323 15.56 -6.12 -15.86
C LEU A 323 16.68 -7.07 -15.43
N ARG A 324 17.58 -6.61 -14.54
CA ARG A 324 18.71 -7.39 -14.04
C ARG A 324 18.26 -8.65 -13.28
N GLN A 325 17.18 -8.54 -12.48
CA GLN A 325 16.66 -9.63 -11.63
C GLN A 325 15.42 -10.34 -12.20
N ARG A 326 15.02 -10.05 -13.44
CA ARG A 326 13.82 -10.60 -14.12
C ARG A 326 12.51 -10.41 -13.35
N VAL A 327 12.36 -9.27 -12.69
CA VAL A 327 11.14 -8.87 -11.98
C VAL A 327 10.21 -8.14 -12.96
N PRO A 328 8.93 -8.52 -13.09
CA PRO A 328 7.96 -7.72 -13.84
C PRO A 328 7.81 -6.33 -13.21
N TYR A 329 7.82 -5.28 -14.04
CA TYR A 329 7.94 -3.90 -13.59
C TYR A 329 6.85 -3.00 -14.14
N ALA A 330 6.28 -2.18 -13.25
CA ALA A 330 5.38 -1.09 -13.58
C ALA A 330 5.81 0.18 -12.82
N ALA A 331 5.48 1.35 -13.36
CA ALA A 331 5.72 2.64 -12.71
C ALA A 331 4.48 3.52 -12.85
N ALA A 332 4.12 4.25 -11.79
CA ALA A 332 3.07 5.25 -11.87
C ALA A 332 3.51 6.45 -12.74
N ASP A 333 2.63 6.87 -13.66
CA ASP A 333 2.82 8.10 -14.42
C ASP A 333 2.46 9.34 -13.59
N LEU A 334 1.52 9.20 -12.65
CA LEU A 334 1.03 10.28 -11.78
C LEU A 334 0.30 9.81 -10.53
N ALA A 335 0.48 10.58 -9.44
CA ALA A 335 -0.40 10.56 -8.28
C ALA A 335 -1.62 11.49 -8.49
N ILE A 336 -2.81 11.02 -8.10
CA ILE A 336 -4.08 11.73 -8.34
C ILE A 336 -4.53 12.60 -7.17
N ASP A 337 -4.13 12.29 -5.93
CA ASP A 337 -4.67 12.89 -4.70
C ASP A 337 -3.63 13.60 -3.80
N GLY A 338 -2.55 14.09 -4.42
CA GLY A 338 -1.62 15.02 -3.76
C GLY A 338 -2.30 16.30 -3.25
N GLU A 339 -3.36 16.73 -3.94
CA GLU A 339 -4.36 17.67 -3.42
C GLU A 339 -5.66 16.89 -3.14
N ARG A 340 -6.11 16.88 -1.89
CA ARG A 340 -7.32 16.13 -1.45
C ARG A 340 -8.62 16.89 -1.74
N ASP A 341 -8.72 17.44 -2.95
CA ASP A 341 -9.91 18.10 -3.47
C ASP A 341 -10.49 17.30 -4.65
N ARG A 342 -11.82 17.22 -4.74
CA ARG A 342 -12.51 16.43 -5.77
C ARG A 342 -12.25 16.96 -7.18
N GLY A 343 -12.14 18.29 -7.35
CA GLY A 343 -11.82 18.90 -8.64
C GLY A 343 -10.36 18.65 -9.05
N ALA A 344 -9.43 18.77 -8.11
CA ALA A 344 -8.02 18.44 -8.34
C ALA A 344 -7.81 16.96 -8.73
N ILE A 345 -8.47 16.03 -8.03
CA ILE A 345 -8.40 14.58 -8.30
C ILE A 345 -9.00 14.24 -9.67
N LEU A 346 -10.17 14.79 -10.01
CA LEU A 346 -10.78 14.57 -11.33
C LEU A 346 -9.89 15.09 -12.46
N LYS A 347 -9.29 16.28 -12.29
CA LYS A 347 -8.33 16.82 -13.26
C LYS A 347 -7.12 15.88 -13.45
N ARG A 348 -6.58 15.30 -12.37
CA ARG A 348 -5.48 14.31 -12.47
C ARG A 348 -5.92 13.01 -13.14
N LEU A 349 -7.16 12.57 -12.96
CA LEU A 349 -7.70 11.41 -13.68
C LEU A 349 -7.87 11.70 -15.17
N ASP A 350 -8.29 12.91 -15.55
CA ASP A 350 -8.33 13.34 -16.95
C ASP A 350 -6.93 13.48 -17.57
N ASP A 351 -5.92 13.88 -16.77
CA ASP A 351 -4.51 13.84 -17.17
C ASP A 351 -4.04 12.40 -17.44
N ALA A 352 -4.51 11.42 -16.65
CA ALA A 352 -4.22 9.99 -16.86
C ALA A 352 -4.88 9.43 -18.14
N GLU A 353 -6.15 9.76 -18.41
CA GLU A 353 -6.79 9.39 -19.68
C GLU A 353 -6.08 10.03 -20.88
N ARG A 354 -5.67 11.30 -20.76
CA ARG A 354 -4.92 12.00 -21.81
C ARG A 354 -3.55 11.37 -22.07
N ALA A 355 -2.84 10.95 -21.03
CA ALA A 355 -1.62 10.16 -21.15
C ALA A 355 -1.90 8.83 -21.86
N ALA A 356 -2.86 8.04 -21.38
CA ALA A 356 -3.23 6.74 -21.95
C ALA A 356 -3.69 6.81 -23.42
N ARG A 357 -4.33 7.91 -23.84
CA ARG A 357 -4.69 8.15 -25.25
C ARG A 357 -3.48 8.47 -26.13
N ALA A 358 -2.41 9.03 -25.57
CA ALA A 358 -1.19 9.40 -26.30
C ALA A 358 -0.16 8.24 -26.37
N SER A 359 0.04 7.51 -25.27
CA SER A 359 1.01 6.39 -25.15
C SER A 359 0.39 5.01 -25.33
N GLY A 360 -0.94 4.89 -25.32
CA GLY A 360 -1.68 3.63 -25.27
C GLY A 360 -1.92 3.08 -23.85
N GLN A 361 -1.24 3.60 -22.83
CA GLN A 361 -1.45 3.21 -21.43
C GLN A 361 -1.02 4.27 -20.40
N ALA A 362 -1.70 4.32 -19.26
CA ALA A 362 -1.24 5.08 -18.09
C ALA A 362 -1.53 4.35 -16.77
N ILE A 363 -0.69 4.58 -15.76
CA ILE A 363 -0.84 4.09 -14.40
C ILE A 363 -1.02 5.29 -13.47
N ALA A 364 -2.19 5.41 -12.88
CA ALA A 364 -2.53 6.43 -11.90
C ALA A 364 -2.58 5.83 -10.50
N ILE A 365 -2.04 6.52 -9.51
CA ILE A 365 -2.05 6.07 -8.11
C ILE A 365 -2.74 7.07 -7.19
N GLY A 366 -3.34 6.57 -6.12
CA GLY A 366 -3.90 7.40 -5.04
C GLY A 366 -4.03 6.63 -3.73
N SER A 367 -4.56 7.27 -2.71
CA SER A 367 -4.80 6.69 -1.38
C SER A 367 -6.30 6.47 -1.13
N ALA A 368 -6.63 5.57 -0.19
CA ALA A 368 -7.99 5.27 0.24
C ALA A 368 -8.62 6.38 1.12
N PHE A 369 -8.55 7.64 0.67
CA PHE A 369 -9.35 8.74 1.21
C PHE A 369 -10.74 8.75 0.58
N ASP A 370 -11.78 9.06 1.35
CA ASP A 370 -13.17 9.05 0.89
C ASP A 370 -13.40 9.87 -0.39
N VAL A 371 -12.75 11.05 -0.49
CA VAL A 371 -12.82 11.93 -1.68
C VAL A 371 -12.14 11.32 -2.91
N THR A 372 -11.01 10.62 -2.72
CA THR A 372 -10.29 9.91 -3.80
C THR A 372 -11.12 8.73 -4.29
N VAL A 373 -11.67 7.94 -3.37
CA VAL A 373 -12.51 6.77 -3.67
C VAL A 373 -13.76 7.15 -4.45
N ASP A 374 -14.49 8.20 -4.02
CA ASP A 374 -15.68 8.70 -4.72
C ASP A 374 -15.36 9.24 -6.13
N ALA A 375 -14.28 10.04 -6.25
CA ALA A 375 -13.87 10.59 -7.53
C ALA A 375 -13.47 9.49 -8.53
N VAL A 376 -12.66 8.52 -8.09
CA VAL A 376 -12.20 7.39 -8.91
C VAL A 376 -13.36 6.51 -9.35
N ALA A 377 -14.26 6.12 -8.45
CA ALA A 377 -15.37 5.23 -8.79
C ALA A 377 -16.33 5.85 -9.82
N ARG A 378 -16.65 7.15 -9.68
CA ARG A 378 -17.45 7.88 -10.68
C ARG A 378 -16.72 8.01 -12.01
N TRP A 379 -15.47 8.46 -11.97
CA TRP A 379 -14.66 8.66 -13.17
C TRP A 379 -14.46 7.37 -13.97
N VAL A 380 -14.22 6.23 -13.32
CA VAL A 380 -14.12 4.92 -13.98
C VAL A 380 -15.43 4.56 -14.72
N GLY A 381 -16.59 4.84 -14.11
CA GLY A 381 -17.88 4.60 -14.74
C GLY A 381 -18.10 5.42 -16.03
N GLU A 382 -17.54 6.62 -16.09
CA GLU A 382 -17.60 7.50 -17.26
C GLU A 382 -16.49 7.18 -18.28
N ALA A 383 -15.27 6.88 -17.84
CA ALA A 383 -14.13 6.56 -18.70
C ALA A 383 -14.39 5.32 -19.56
N LYS A 384 -15.06 4.29 -19.00
CA LYS A 384 -15.53 3.12 -19.76
C LYS A 384 -16.48 3.51 -20.91
N GLN A 385 -17.34 4.53 -20.72
CA GLN A 385 -18.23 5.04 -21.77
C GLN A 385 -17.48 5.82 -22.86
N ARG A 386 -16.33 6.42 -22.50
CA ARG A 386 -15.40 7.10 -23.43
C ARG A 386 -14.42 6.14 -24.14
N GLY A 387 -14.61 4.83 -24.00
CA GLY A 387 -13.77 3.80 -24.63
C GLY A 387 -12.37 3.65 -24.02
N ILE A 388 -12.19 4.04 -22.75
CA ILE A 388 -10.98 3.71 -21.97
C ILE A 388 -11.21 2.36 -21.28
N GLU A 389 -10.32 1.39 -21.48
CA GLU A 389 -10.34 0.16 -20.70
C GLU A 389 -9.63 0.39 -19.36
N ILE A 390 -10.34 0.13 -18.26
CA ILE A 390 -9.72 0.10 -16.93
C ILE A 390 -9.20 -1.31 -16.68
N VAL A 391 -7.91 -1.42 -16.42
CA VAL A 391 -7.18 -2.70 -16.30
C VAL A 391 -6.45 -2.79 -14.96
N PRO A 392 -6.20 -4.00 -14.43
CA PRO A 392 -5.30 -4.15 -13.28
C PRO A 392 -3.86 -3.75 -13.64
N VAL A 393 -3.04 -3.45 -12.63
CA VAL A 393 -1.67 -2.98 -12.87
C VAL A 393 -0.77 -4.04 -13.51
N SER A 394 -0.98 -5.34 -13.23
CA SER A 394 -0.29 -6.45 -13.88
C SER A 394 -0.42 -6.45 -15.41
N ALA A 395 -1.53 -5.93 -15.95
CA ALA A 395 -1.77 -5.84 -17.40
C ALA A 395 -0.87 -4.81 -18.11
N LEU A 396 -0.31 -3.85 -17.36
CA LEU A 396 0.56 -2.78 -17.86
C LEU A 396 2.03 -2.98 -17.47
N ALA A 397 2.33 -4.01 -16.68
CA ALA A 397 3.69 -4.34 -16.26
C ALA A 397 4.51 -4.94 -17.41
N ARG A 398 5.74 -4.45 -17.57
CA ARG A 398 6.74 -5.04 -18.48
C ARG A 398 7.36 -6.26 -17.79
N ASP A 399 7.21 -7.43 -18.39
CA ASP A 399 7.67 -8.71 -17.82
C ASP A 399 8.91 -9.26 -18.57
N PRO A 400 10.12 -9.21 -17.96
CA PRO A 400 11.34 -9.69 -18.61
C PRO A 400 11.36 -11.19 -18.92
N GLU A 401 10.43 -11.99 -18.37
CA GLU A 401 10.32 -13.42 -18.66
C GLU A 401 9.37 -13.73 -19.83
N ARG A 402 8.66 -12.72 -20.38
CA ARG A 402 7.71 -12.87 -21.50
C ARG A 402 8.14 -12.23 -22.83
N GLY A 403 9.18 -11.39 -22.84
CA GLY A 403 9.77 -10.74 -24.03
C GLY A 403 9.73 -9.22 -23.98
#